data_AF-A0AAV2HPZ8-F1
#
_entry.id   AF-A0AAV2HPZ8-F1
#
_cell.length_a   1.000
_cell.length_b   1.000
_cell.length_c   1.000
_cell.angle_alpha   90.00
_cell.angle_beta   90.00
_cell.angle_gamma   90.00
#
_symmetry.space_group_name_H-M   'P 1'
#
loop_
_entity.id
_entity.type
_entity.pdbx_description
1 polymer ?
#
loop_
_entity_poly.entity_id
_entity_poly.type
_entity_poly.pdbx_seq_one_letter_code
_entity_poly.pdbx_strand_id
1 'polypeptide(L)'
;MPMASHENESTTMTAAASLIQENKLKAAQLHSMNQQINILEQEVELLKLEKKWCFDAEGKRKIPTAEQQALKICQELVLYPHLTEDVVKALRMKHIDLQTNLSELQLKCDALKEYMK
;
A
#
# COMPACT_ATOMS: atom_id res chain seq x y z
N MET A 1 -43.06 58.33 12.41
CA MET A 1 -41.65 57.94 12.50
C MET A 1 -41.55 56.44 12.77
N PRO A 2 -41.18 55.60 11.79
CA PRO A 2 -40.79 54.21 12.04
C PRO A 2 -39.37 53.95 11.49
N MET A 3 -38.37 53.80 12.37
CA MET A 3 -37.01 53.39 11.97
C MET A 3 -36.41 52.30 12.86
N ALA A 4 -37.10 51.85 13.92
CA ALA A 4 -36.54 50.89 14.89
C ALA A 4 -36.64 49.42 14.46
N SER A 5 -37.43 49.08 13.45
CA SER A 5 -37.66 47.69 13.02
C SER A 5 -36.56 47.12 12.12
N HIS A 6 -35.91 47.95 11.30
CA HIS A 6 -34.90 47.48 10.33
C HIS A 6 -33.53 47.15 10.95
N GLU A 7 -33.14 47.81 12.05
CA GLU A 7 -31.86 47.53 12.71
C GLU A 7 -31.90 46.20 13.50
N ASN A 8 -33.04 45.84 14.09
CA ASN A 8 -33.21 44.58 14.81
C ASN A 8 -33.23 43.35 13.88
N GLU A 9 -33.80 43.47 12.67
CA GLU A 9 -33.80 42.39 11.66
C GLU A 9 -32.40 42.16 11.08
N SER A 10 -31.64 43.23 10.84
CA SER A 10 -30.26 43.15 10.34
C SER A 10 -29.32 42.48 11.37
N THR A 11 -29.44 42.85 12.64
CA THR A 11 -28.60 42.28 13.72
C THR A 11 -28.91 40.80 13.97
N THR A 12 -30.19 40.41 13.90
CA THR A 12 -30.63 39.01 14.04
C THR A 12 -30.26 38.14 12.83
N MET A 13 -30.33 38.68 11.61
CA MET A 13 -29.80 38.00 10.42
C MET A 13 -28.28 37.76 10.51
N THR A 14 -27.53 38.70 11.07
CA THR A 14 -26.08 38.59 11.23
C THR A 14 -25.71 37.53 12.28
N ALA A 15 -26.45 37.46 13.39
CA ALA A 15 -26.27 36.43 14.41
C ALA A 15 -26.63 35.03 13.88
N ALA A 16 -27.71 34.90 13.09
CA ALA A 16 -28.10 33.64 12.47
C ALA A 16 -27.03 33.14 11.47
N ALA A 17 -26.45 34.02 10.67
CA ALA A 17 -25.36 33.69 9.76
C ALA A 17 -24.10 33.20 10.49
N SER A 18 -23.76 33.84 11.61
CA SER A 18 -22.63 33.44 12.47
C SER A 18 -22.84 32.04 13.07
N LEU A 19 -24.02 31.74 13.59
CA LEU A 19 -24.37 30.41 14.11
C LEU A 19 -24.32 29.32 13.02
N ILE A 20 -24.77 29.63 11.80
CA ILE A 20 -24.67 28.70 10.66
C ILE A 20 -23.21 28.40 10.33
N GLN A 21 -22.34 29.42 10.35
CA GLN A 21 -20.92 29.25 10.08
C GLN A 21 -20.24 28.43 11.19
N GLU A 22 -20.56 28.70 12.46
CA GLU A 22 -20.06 27.91 13.58
C GLU A 22 -20.51 26.45 13.49
N ASN A 23 -21.79 26.20 13.16
CA ASN A 23 -22.32 24.86 13.00
C ASN A 23 -21.60 24.10 11.87
N LYS A 24 -21.35 24.75 10.72
CA LYS A 24 -20.55 24.19 9.62
C LYS A 24 -19.13 23.83 10.06
N LEU A 25 -18.49 24.70 10.83
CA LEU A 25 -17.13 24.46 11.33
C LEU A 25 -17.10 23.28 12.31
N LYS A 26 -18.08 23.20 13.22
CA LYS A 26 -18.22 22.07 14.14
C LYS A 26 -18.54 20.77 13.40
N ALA A 27 -19.39 20.81 12.38
CA ALA A 27 -19.68 19.64 11.54
C ALA A 27 -18.43 19.15 10.80
N ALA A 28 -17.61 20.07 10.27
CA ALA A 28 -16.34 19.71 9.64
C ALA A 28 -15.34 19.11 10.64
N GLN A 29 -15.24 19.67 11.85
CA GLN A 29 -14.41 19.12 12.92
C GLN A 29 -14.85 17.71 13.32
N LEU A 30 -16.15 17.49 13.51
CA LEU A 30 -16.71 16.16 13.80
C LEU A 30 -16.43 15.16 12.68
N HIS A 31 -16.56 15.59 11.42
CA HIS A 31 -16.24 14.75 10.28
C HIS A 31 -14.76 14.34 10.27
N SER A 32 -13.85 15.29 10.52
CA SER A 32 -12.42 15.02 10.62
C SER A 32 -12.08 14.09 11.79
N MET A 33 -12.68 14.29 12.96
CA MET A 33 -12.50 13.40 14.11
C MET A 33 -12.97 11.98 13.82
N ASN A 34 -14.12 11.82 13.15
CA ASN A 34 -14.61 10.50 12.75
C ASN A 34 -13.66 9.81 11.77
N GLN A 35 -13.07 10.56 10.83
CA GLN A 35 -12.04 9.99 9.95
C GLN A 35 -10.81 9.53 10.74
N GLN A 36 -10.33 10.33 11.70
CA GLN A 36 -9.21 9.96 12.55
C GLN A 36 -9.50 8.73 13.42
N ILE A 37 -10.71 8.63 13.99
CA ILE A 37 -11.14 7.45 14.74
C ILE A 37 -11.05 6.21 13.86
N ASN A 38 -11.59 6.26 12.64
CA ASN A 38 -11.55 5.10 11.73
C ASN A 38 -10.11 4.69 11.38
N ILE A 39 -9.20 5.66 11.20
CA ILE A 39 -7.78 5.37 10.93
C ILE A 39 -7.15 4.68 12.15
N LEU A 40 -7.39 5.21 13.35
CA LEU A 40 -6.84 4.65 14.59
C LEU A 40 -7.41 3.26 14.89
N GLU A 41 -8.69 3.02 14.59
CA GLU A 41 -9.30 1.69 14.71
C GLU A 41 -8.60 0.67 13.81
N GLN A 42 -8.29 1.05 12.57
CA GLN A 42 -7.52 0.20 11.66
C GLN A 42 -6.09 -0.04 12.17
N GLU A 43 -5.42 1.00 12.69
CA GLU A 43 -4.07 0.88 13.26
C GLU A 43 -4.05 -0.06 14.47
N VAL A 44 -5.04 0.04 15.35
CA VAL A 44 -5.19 -0.86 16.50
C VAL A 44 -5.38 -2.31 16.05
N GLU A 45 -6.18 -2.57 15.02
CA GLU A 45 -6.33 -3.92 14.47
C GLU A 45 -5.03 -4.46 13.87
N LEU A 46 -4.28 -3.63 13.14
CA LEU A 46 -2.96 -4.00 12.63
C LEU A 46 -2.00 -4.35 13.77
N LEU A 47 -1.97 -3.56 14.85
CA LEU A 47 -1.14 -3.82 16.03
C LEU A 47 -1.56 -5.10 16.77
N LYS A 48 -2.86 -5.39 16.85
CA LYS A 48 -3.36 -6.66 17.41
C LYS A 48 -2.89 -7.86 16.59
N LEU A 49 -2.98 -7.77 15.27
CA LEU A 49 -2.50 -8.81 14.37
C LEU A 49 -0.99 -8.99 14.50
N GLU A 50 -0.23 -7.89 14.51
CA GLU A 50 1.21 -7.93 14.70
C GLU A 50 1.57 -8.57 16.03
N LYS A 51 0.94 -8.18 17.14
CA LYS A 51 1.14 -8.80 18.45
C LYS A 51 0.86 -10.30 18.41
N LYS A 52 -0.26 -10.71 17.82
CA LYS A 52 -0.66 -12.13 17.76
C LYS A 52 0.28 -12.98 16.91
N TRP A 53 0.78 -12.45 15.80
CA TRP A 53 1.53 -13.23 14.81
C TRP A 53 3.04 -13.14 15.06
N CYS A 54 3.54 -11.95 15.40
CA CYS A 54 4.97 -11.68 15.51
C CYS A 54 5.52 -11.86 16.93
N PHE A 55 4.69 -11.86 17.98
CA PHE A 55 5.13 -11.92 19.38
C PHE A 55 4.57 -13.12 20.14
N ASP A 56 5.37 -13.72 21.02
CA ASP A 56 4.99 -14.87 21.84
C ASP A 56 4.24 -14.46 23.11
N ALA A 57 3.89 -15.45 23.94
CA ALA A 57 3.15 -15.22 25.17
C ALA A 57 3.93 -14.38 26.20
N GLU A 58 5.26 -14.34 26.10
CA GLU A 58 6.15 -13.52 26.94
C GLU A 58 6.37 -12.12 26.36
N GLY A 59 5.80 -11.82 25.19
CA GLY A 59 5.98 -10.56 24.48
C GLY A 59 7.30 -10.46 23.74
N LYS A 60 8.03 -11.58 23.53
CA LYS A 60 9.23 -11.59 22.69
C LYS A 60 8.83 -11.77 21.23
N ARG A 61 9.51 -11.02 20.36
CA ARG A 61 9.30 -11.11 18.92
C ARG A 61 9.88 -12.45 18.41
N LYS A 62 9.02 -13.32 17.89
CA LYS A 62 9.36 -14.63 17.29
C LYS A 62 9.57 -14.54 15.77
N ILE A 63 8.93 -13.59 15.09
CA ILE A 63 9.16 -13.33 13.67
C ILE A 63 10.04 -12.09 13.52
N PRO A 64 11.25 -12.19 12.92
CA PRO A 64 12.14 -11.05 12.72
C PRO A 64 11.46 -9.93 11.92
N THR A 65 11.84 -8.68 12.17
CA THR A 65 11.33 -7.55 11.39
C THR A 65 11.77 -7.64 9.93
N ALA A 66 11.08 -6.95 9.03
CA ALA A 66 11.45 -6.90 7.62
C ALA A 66 12.91 -6.42 7.44
N GLU A 67 13.34 -5.45 8.24
CA GLU A 67 14.71 -4.94 8.25
C GLU A 67 15.73 -6.00 8.67
N GLN A 68 15.42 -6.79 9.71
CA GLN A 68 16.28 -7.90 10.16
C GLN A 68 16.35 -9.01 9.12
N GLN A 69 15.24 -9.31 8.45
CA GLN A 69 15.21 -10.29 7.36
C GLN A 69 16.04 -9.80 6.16
N ALA A 70 15.87 -8.53 5.77
CA ALA A 70 16.64 -7.92 4.68
C ALA A 70 18.14 -7.93 5.00
N LEU A 71 18.53 -7.57 6.22
CA LEU A 71 19.92 -7.62 6.66
C LEU A 71 20.48 -9.03 6.58
N LYS A 72 19.73 -10.04 7.04
CA LYS A 72 20.14 -11.44 6.98
C LYS A 72 20.35 -11.91 5.54
N ILE A 73 19.44 -11.55 4.63
CA ILE A 73 19.57 -11.85 3.20
C ILE A 73 20.84 -11.21 2.64
N CYS A 74 21.09 -9.94 2.94
CA CYS A 74 22.31 -9.26 2.49
C CYS A 74 23.58 -9.93 3.03
N GLN A 75 23.58 -10.36 4.29
CA GLN A 75 24.71 -11.08 4.90
C GLN A 75 24.93 -12.44 4.22
N GLU A 76 23.87 -13.19 3.94
CA GLU A 76 23.94 -14.47 3.24
C GLU A 76 24.46 -14.30 1.80
N LEU A 77 24.02 -13.25 1.09
CA LEU A 77 24.51 -12.92 -0.24
C LEU A 77 26.01 -12.58 -0.26
N VAL A 78 26.51 -11.92 0.79
CA VAL A 78 27.94 -11.61 0.94
C VAL A 78 28.76 -12.86 1.27
N LEU A 79 28.20 -13.81 2.02
CA LEU A 79 28.87 -15.07 2.35
C LEU A 79 28.92 -16.04 1.17
N TYR A 80 27.91 -16.00 0.30
CA TYR A 80 27.80 -16.89 -0.85
C TYR A 80 27.61 -16.13 -2.18
N PRO A 81 28.57 -15.28 -2.58
CA PRO A 81 28.45 -14.52 -3.82
C PRO A 81 28.43 -15.44 -5.04
N HIS A 82 29.15 -16.56 -4.96
CA HIS A 82 29.20 -17.59 -6.00
C HIS A 82 27.84 -18.27 -6.23
N LEU A 83 27.03 -18.49 -5.18
CA LEU A 83 25.69 -19.08 -5.34
C LEU A 83 24.77 -18.17 -6.17
N THR A 84 24.90 -16.85 -6.00
CA THR A 84 24.15 -15.89 -6.81
C THR A 84 24.63 -15.90 -8.26
N GLU A 85 25.96 -15.94 -8.46
CA GLU A 85 26.55 -16.04 -9.80
C GLU A 85 26.16 -17.34 -10.52
N ASP A 86 26.17 -18.47 -9.81
CA ASP A 86 25.80 -19.79 -10.32
C ASP A 86 24.32 -19.85 -10.70
N VAL A 87 23.44 -19.28 -9.88
CA VAL A 87 22.01 -19.16 -10.21
C VAL A 87 21.81 -18.27 -11.45
N VAL A 88 22.50 -17.14 -11.55
CA VAL A 88 22.43 -16.26 -12.73
C VAL A 88 22.94 -16.96 -13.98
N LYS A 89 24.05 -17.70 -13.89
CA LYS A 89 24.59 -18.51 -15.00
C LYS A 89 23.59 -19.59 -15.43
N ALA A 90 23.04 -20.35 -14.47
CA ALA A 90 22.05 -21.40 -14.76
C ALA A 90 20.80 -20.83 -15.44
N LEU A 91 20.31 -19.68 -14.97
CA LEU A 91 19.17 -18.99 -15.58
C LEU A 91 19.47 -18.50 -17.00
N ARG A 92 20.67 -17.95 -17.24
CA ARG A 92 21.11 -17.54 -18.59
C ARG A 92 21.22 -18.71 -19.55
N MET A 93 21.81 -19.83 -19.12
CA MET A 93 21.89 -21.05 -19.93
C MET A 93 20.49 -21.54 -20.30
N LYS A 94 19.58 -21.62 -19.31
CA LYS A 94 18.21 -22.06 -19.56
C LYS A 94 17.44 -21.10 -20.48
N HIS A 95 17.70 -19.79 -20.39
CA HIS A 95 17.12 -18.81 -21.30
C HIS A 95 17.58 -19.03 -22.75
N ILE A 96 18.89 -19.25 -22.96
CA ILE A 96 19.45 -19.55 -24.28
C ILE A 96 18.83 -20.83 -24.84
N ASP A 97 18.76 -21.90 -24.05
CA ASP A 97 18.16 -23.18 -24.48
C ASP A 97 16.70 -23.01 -24.90
N LEU A 98 15.92 -22.29 -24.10
CA LEU A 98 14.51 -22.01 -24.42
C LEU A 98 14.36 -21.15 -25.67
N GLN A 99 15.25 -20.18 -25.88
CA GLN A 99 15.22 -19.31 -27.05
C GLN A 99 15.56 -20.10 -28.32
N THR A 100 16.59 -20.94 -28.29
CA THR A 100 16.93 -21.86 -29.38
C THR A 100 15.77 -22.79 -29.71
N ASN A 101 15.18 -23.43 -28.69
CA ASN A 101 14.03 -24.31 -28.86
C ASN A 101 12.83 -23.58 -29.47
N LEU A 102 12.57 -22.34 -29.04
CA LEU A 102 11.49 -21.52 -29.58
C LEU A 102 11.74 -21.18 -31.05
N SER A 103 12.96 -20.79 -31.41
CA SER A 103 13.34 -20.51 -32.81
C SER A 103 13.24 -21.75 -33.70
N GLU A 104 13.70 -22.91 -33.23
CA GLU A 104 13.55 -24.18 -33.95
C GLU A 104 12.08 -24.55 -34.16
N LEU A 105 11.25 -24.35 -33.13
CA LEU A 105 9.83 -24.63 -33.22
C LEU A 105 9.12 -23.69 -34.20
N GLN A 106 9.49 -22.41 -34.21
CA GLN A 106 8.98 -21.43 -35.17
C GLN A 106 9.33 -21.83 -36.62
N LEU A 107 10.59 -22.22 -36.87
CA LEU A 107 11.02 -22.69 -38.19
C LEU A 107 10.22 -23.93 -38.64
N LYS A 108 9.99 -24.89 -37.73
CA LYS A 108 9.17 -26.08 -38.02
C LYS A 108 7.72 -25.70 -38.31
N CYS A 109 7.14 -24.79 -37.54
CA CYS A 109 5.78 -24.31 -37.76
C CYS A 109 5.63 -23.59 -39.10
N ASP A 110 6.59 -22.76 -39.48
CA ASP A 110 6.55 -22.04 -40.75
C ASP A 110 6.76 -22.98 -41.95
N ALA A 111 7.67 -23.96 -41.85
CA ALA A 111 7.83 -25.00 -42.85
C ALA A 111 6.55 -25.85 -43.03
N LEU A 112 5.86 -26.19 -41.93
CA LEU A 112 4.57 -26.89 -42.00
C LEU A 112 3.48 -26.03 -42.65
N LYS A 113 3.42 -24.72 -42.35
CA LYS A 113 2.49 -23.79 -43.00
C LYS A 113 2.73 -23.70 -44.50
N GLU A 114 4.00 -23.72 -44.94
CA GLU A 114 4.32 -23.72 -46.37
C GLU A 114 3.95 -25.04 -47.04
N TYR A 115 4.17 -26.18 -46.39
CA TYR A 115 3.78 -27.49 -46.91
C TYR A 115 2.26 -27.67 -47.04
N MET A 116 1.47 -26.97 -46.20
CA MET A 116 0.01 -27.01 -46.22
C MET A 116 -0.64 -26.00 -47.19
N LYS A 117 0.15 -25.14 -47.86
CA LYS A 117 -0.31 -24.26 -48.93
C LYS A 117 -0.21 -24.94 -50.28
#